data_AF-A0A1J8QT63-F1
#
_entry.id   AF-A0A1J8QT63-F1
#
_cell.length_a   1.000
_cell.length_b   1.000
_cell.length_c   1.000
_cell.angle_alpha   90.00
_cell.angle_beta   90.00
_cell.angle_gamma   90.00
#
_symmetry.space_group_name_H-M   'P 1'
#
loop_
_entity.id
_entity.type
_entity.pdbx_description
1 polymer ?
#
loop_
_entity_poly.entity_id
_entity_poly.type
_entity_poly.pdbx_seq_one_letter_code
_entity_poly.pdbx_strand_id
1 'polypeptide(L)'
;MTMTEDSLFASTLDGNVLASIRRAIAEFLQRCGAHYEAYILDDAWHTECCQEAISRGIPMDGKYSIRPFIPACVALTANAYGHLPDRATRMWICLLDSVILAVDDHLVGGQDMEHMNRFNERFVNCQPQGNPVLNSLDMLLREAPRYHSPLVSNLITTSTLDYTSSIVLDHETKDMQISTKTPSYPEYWRILSGLPNAIAFLLFPSTLPVQEYIQSMPDLAIITGHMNDILSFYKEEISGDTANYISLRAASRDITKLDALREVIDQTVQAHHNILESWKPHTEAYDAYVSFFHGYVRFHCTPRYKLEEIMSERSSCDDS
;
A
#
# COMPACT_ATOMS: atom_id res chain seq x y z
N MET A 1 -31.74 40.90 -18.72
CA MET A 1 -30.42 40.88 -19.38
C MET A 1 -29.39 40.85 -18.25
N THR A 2 -29.17 39.68 -17.64
CA THR A 2 -28.04 38.74 -17.89
C THR A 2 -26.70 39.38 -17.47
N MET A 3 -25.88 38.82 -16.58
CA MET A 3 -25.71 37.44 -16.09
C MET A 3 -25.25 37.42 -14.64
N THR A 4 -25.67 36.40 -13.89
CA THR A 4 -25.08 35.97 -12.62
C THR A 4 -24.00 34.94 -12.92
N GLU A 5 -22.80 35.17 -12.41
CA GLU A 5 -21.63 34.29 -12.52
C GLU A 5 -21.86 32.95 -11.82
N ASP A 6 -21.34 31.92 -12.48
CA ASP A 6 -21.41 30.51 -12.15
C ASP A 6 -20.81 30.17 -10.78
N SER A 7 -21.60 29.48 -9.96
CA SER A 7 -21.09 28.74 -8.80
C SER A 7 -20.49 27.42 -9.28
N LEU A 8 -19.16 27.34 -9.27
CA LEU A 8 -18.36 26.16 -9.59
C LEU A 8 -18.67 24.96 -8.66
N PHE A 9 -19.12 23.88 -9.31
CA PHE A 9 -18.93 22.45 -9.00
C PHE A 9 -18.59 22.03 -7.55
N ALA A 10 -19.64 21.74 -6.78
CA ALA A 10 -19.63 20.57 -5.91
C ALA A 10 -20.30 19.44 -6.69
N SER A 11 -19.53 18.52 -7.31
CA SER A 11 -20.13 17.33 -7.92
C SER A 11 -20.60 16.41 -6.80
N THR A 12 -21.88 16.46 -6.46
CA THR A 12 -22.55 15.36 -5.78
C THR A 12 -22.31 14.10 -6.60
N LEU A 13 -21.50 13.17 -6.09
CA LEU A 13 -21.26 11.88 -6.74
C LEU A 13 -22.61 11.23 -7.06
N ASP A 14 -22.80 10.79 -8.31
CA ASP A 14 -23.97 10.00 -8.70
C ASP A 14 -23.99 8.72 -7.86
N GLY A 15 -25.07 8.52 -7.08
CA GLY A 15 -25.23 7.34 -6.22
C GLY A 15 -25.12 6.02 -6.99
N ASN A 16 -25.39 6.03 -8.31
CA ASN A 16 -25.22 4.86 -9.17
C ASN A 16 -23.75 4.47 -9.39
N VAL A 17 -22.83 5.44 -9.35
CA VAL A 17 -21.38 5.20 -9.53
C VAL A 17 -20.80 4.53 -8.30
N LEU A 18 -21.13 5.02 -7.10
CA LEU A 18 -20.67 4.41 -5.84
C LEU A 18 -21.18 2.97 -5.67
N ALA A 19 -22.46 2.71 -5.99
CA ALA A 19 -23.00 1.35 -6.00
C ALA A 19 -22.27 0.44 -7.00
N SER A 20 -21.91 0.96 -8.17
CA SER A 20 -21.16 0.21 -9.18
C SER A 20 -19.73 -0.12 -8.74
N ILE A 21 -19.07 0.80 -8.04
CA ILE A 21 -17.74 0.58 -7.44
C ILE A 21 -17.81 -0.51 -6.37
N ARG A 22 -18.77 -0.42 -5.45
CA ARG A 22 -18.97 -1.44 -4.41
C ARG A 22 -19.16 -2.83 -5.01
N ARG A 23 -20.03 -2.95 -6.01
CA ARG A 23 -20.26 -4.21 -6.73
C ARG A 23 -18.99 -4.75 -7.41
N ALA A 24 -18.20 -3.89 -8.05
CA ALA A 24 -16.95 -4.30 -8.68
C ALA A 24 -15.93 -4.84 -7.64
N ILE A 25 -15.79 -4.17 -6.50
CA ILE A 25 -14.91 -4.61 -5.40
C ILE A 25 -15.40 -5.94 -4.80
N ALA A 26 -16.71 -6.11 -4.61
CA ALA A 26 -17.27 -7.37 -4.14
C ALA A 26 -17.04 -8.53 -5.13
N GLU A 27 -17.16 -8.26 -6.44
CA GLU A 27 -16.85 -9.22 -7.51
C GLU A 27 -15.37 -9.61 -7.50
N PHE A 28 -14.46 -8.64 -7.30
CA PHE A 28 -13.03 -8.91 -7.15
C PHE A 28 -12.75 -9.91 -6.02
N LEU A 29 -13.30 -9.66 -4.82
CA LEU A 29 -13.14 -10.57 -3.68
C LEU A 29 -13.66 -11.98 -4.00
N GLN A 30 -14.84 -12.08 -4.62
CA GLN A 30 -15.42 -13.36 -5.02
C GLN A 30 -14.53 -14.10 -6.03
N ARG A 31 -14.01 -13.40 -7.05
CA ARG A 31 -13.17 -14.00 -8.10
C ARG A 31 -11.85 -14.53 -7.58
N CYS A 32 -11.32 -13.95 -6.50
CA CYS A 32 -10.13 -14.44 -5.82
C CYS A 32 -10.43 -15.44 -4.67
N GLY A 33 -11.69 -15.86 -4.48
CA GLY A 33 -12.06 -16.73 -3.36
C GLY A 33 -11.82 -16.10 -1.98
N ALA A 34 -11.78 -14.78 -1.89
CA ALA A 34 -11.62 -14.04 -0.66
C ALA A 34 -12.98 -13.81 0.01
N HIS A 35 -12.98 -13.81 1.35
CA HIS A 35 -14.18 -13.58 2.15
C HIS A 35 -13.93 -12.46 3.14
N TYR A 36 -15.01 -11.78 3.53
CA TYR A 36 -14.95 -10.83 4.63
C TYR A 36 -14.72 -11.58 5.94
N GLU A 37 -13.67 -11.19 6.66
CA GLU A 37 -13.37 -11.67 8.00
C GLU A 37 -13.02 -10.48 8.89
N ALA A 38 -13.48 -10.50 10.15
CA ALA A 38 -13.18 -9.45 11.10
C ALA A 38 -11.66 -9.36 11.34
N TYR A 39 -11.06 -8.19 11.19
CA TYR A 39 -9.63 -8.01 11.37
C TYR A 39 -9.16 -8.23 12.81
N ILE A 40 -7.90 -8.63 12.97
CA ILE A 40 -7.24 -8.75 14.26
C ILE A 40 -6.63 -7.39 14.62
N LEU A 41 -6.97 -6.88 15.80
CA LEU A 41 -6.23 -5.83 16.48
C LEU A 41 -5.62 -6.44 17.75
N ASP A 42 -4.29 -6.59 17.77
CA ASP A 42 -3.58 -7.17 18.89
C ASP A 42 -3.05 -6.04 19.80
N ASP A 43 -3.76 -5.78 20.90
CA ASP A 43 -3.41 -4.74 21.87
C ASP A 43 -2.04 -4.99 22.55
N ALA A 44 -1.68 -6.26 22.76
CA ALA A 44 -0.40 -6.61 23.34
C ALA A 44 0.73 -6.33 22.33
N TRP A 45 0.53 -6.70 21.06
CA TRP A 45 1.45 -6.36 19.98
C TRP A 45 1.58 -4.85 19.78
N HIS A 46 0.47 -4.11 19.80
CA HIS A 46 0.47 -2.65 19.75
C HIS A 46 1.32 -2.03 20.87
N THR A 47 1.15 -2.52 22.10
CA THR A 47 1.92 -2.05 23.26
C THR A 47 3.41 -2.32 23.07
N GLU A 48 3.78 -3.51 22.57
CA GLU A 48 5.16 -3.88 22.29
C GLU A 48 5.78 -3.02 21.20
N CYS A 49 5.08 -2.80 20.07
CA CYS A 49 5.55 -1.92 19.00
C CYS A 49 5.77 -0.48 19.47
N CYS A 50 4.86 0.05 20.29
CA CYS A 50 5.04 1.37 20.90
C CYS A 50 6.28 1.42 21.81
N GLN A 51 6.48 0.41 22.65
CA GLN A 51 7.64 0.34 23.55
C GLN A 51 8.95 0.23 22.77
N GLU A 52 8.98 -0.60 21.73
CA GLU A 52 10.13 -0.76 20.86
C GLU A 52 10.47 0.57 20.16
N ALA A 53 9.48 1.25 19.57
CA ALA A 53 9.67 2.56 18.96
C ALA A 53 10.30 3.58 19.92
N ILE A 54 9.77 3.65 21.16
CA ILE A 54 10.32 4.52 22.22
C ILE A 54 11.77 4.13 22.54
N SER A 55 12.04 2.84 22.74
CA SER A 55 13.37 2.35 23.13
C SER A 55 14.44 2.65 22.08
N ARG A 56 14.02 2.68 20.80
CA ARG A 56 14.87 2.97 19.64
C ARG A 56 15.00 4.46 19.33
N GLY A 57 14.32 5.32 20.07
CA GLY A 57 14.34 6.77 19.83
C GLY A 57 13.60 7.18 18.56
N ILE A 58 12.71 6.34 18.04
CA ILE A 58 11.82 6.70 16.93
C ILE A 58 10.82 7.75 17.47
N PRO A 59 10.54 8.84 16.74
CA PRO A 59 9.68 9.91 17.22
C PRO A 59 8.26 9.41 17.52
N MET A 60 7.83 9.55 18.78
CA MET A 60 6.50 9.14 19.26
C MET A 60 5.59 10.31 19.61
N ASP A 61 6.11 11.54 19.54
CA ASP A 61 5.41 12.78 19.86
C ASP A 61 5.85 13.91 18.90
N GLY A 62 5.05 14.97 18.81
CA GLY A 62 5.32 16.12 17.94
C GLY A 62 5.05 15.87 16.45
N LYS A 63 5.53 16.79 15.60
CA LYS A 63 5.25 16.81 14.15
C LYS A 63 5.63 15.50 13.44
N TYR A 64 6.73 14.88 13.84
CA TYR A 64 7.28 13.70 13.18
C TYR A 64 6.87 12.39 13.86
N SER A 65 5.85 12.42 14.72
CA SER A 65 5.42 11.24 15.47
C SER A 65 4.88 10.13 14.55
N ILE A 66 5.36 8.91 14.76
CA ILE A 66 4.79 7.72 14.09
C ILE A 66 3.59 7.13 14.84
N ARG A 67 3.32 7.58 16.07
CA ARG A 67 2.29 7.01 16.95
C ARG A 67 0.90 6.90 16.29
N PRO A 68 0.43 7.88 15.49
CA PRO A 68 -0.87 7.77 14.82
C PRO A 68 -0.97 6.62 13.80
N PHE A 69 0.17 6.13 13.28
CA PHE A 69 0.22 5.11 12.24
C PHE A 69 0.44 3.70 12.77
N ILE A 70 1.00 3.56 13.98
CA ILE A 70 1.24 2.26 14.62
C ILE A 70 -0.02 1.38 14.65
N PRO A 71 -1.23 1.86 15.01
CA PRO A 71 -2.42 1.00 15.00
C PRO A 71 -2.72 0.36 13.64
N ALA A 72 -2.52 1.10 12.53
CA ALA A 72 -2.72 0.57 11.19
C ALA A 72 -1.65 -0.49 10.85
N CYS A 73 -0.39 -0.23 11.20
CA CYS A 73 0.71 -1.17 10.93
C CYS A 73 0.68 -2.41 11.84
N VAL A 74 0.15 -2.29 13.06
CA VAL A 74 -0.17 -3.43 13.94
C VAL A 74 -1.24 -4.30 13.30
N ALA A 75 -2.32 -3.70 12.79
CA ALA A 75 -3.34 -4.46 12.07
C ALA A 75 -2.76 -5.10 10.80
N LEU A 76 -1.94 -4.39 10.03
CA LEU A 76 -1.28 -4.94 8.85
C LEU A 76 -0.40 -6.15 9.20
N THR A 77 0.49 -6.00 10.19
CA THR A 77 1.42 -7.07 10.57
C THR A 77 0.75 -8.26 11.23
N ALA A 78 -0.24 -8.04 12.09
CA ALA A 78 -0.97 -9.12 12.74
C ALA A 78 -1.79 -9.96 11.75
N ASN A 79 -2.34 -9.33 10.71
CA ASN A 79 -3.18 -10.03 9.74
C ASN A 79 -2.38 -10.55 8.53
N ALA A 80 -1.59 -9.71 7.85
CA ALA A 80 -0.93 -10.04 6.60
C ALA A 80 0.46 -10.70 6.76
N TYR A 81 1.14 -10.47 7.89
CA TYR A 81 2.50 -11.00 8.12
C TYR A 81 2.57 -11.95 9.32
N GLY A 82 1.42 -12.40 9.85
CA GLY A 82 1.34 -13.28 11.01
C GLY A 82 1.97 -14.66 10.80
N HIS A 83 2.09 -15.11 9.54
CA HIS A 83 2.70 -16.39 9.17
C HIS A 83 4.23 -16.37 9.24
N LEU A 84 4.87 -15.19 9.23
CA LEU A 84 6.32 -15.11 9.37
C LEU A 84 6.71 -15.65 10.75
N PRO A 85 7.66 -16.59 10.89
CA PRO A 85 7.92 -17.23 12.17
C PRO A 85 8.65 -16.30 13.15
N ASP A 86 9.59 -15.47 12.66
CA ASP A 86 10.42 -14.62 13.50
C ASP A 86 9.67 -13.37 13.98
N ARG A 87 9.59 -13.21 15.32
CA ARG A 87 8.94 -12.05 15.95
C ARG A 87 9.73 -10.77 15.69
N ALA A 88 11.06 -10.84 15.63
CA ALA A 88 11.89 -9.65 15.42
C ALA A 88 11.70 -9.10 13.99
N THR A 89 11.62 -9.96 12.96
CA THR A 89 11.22 -9.54 11.62
C THR A 89 9.86 -8.88 11.60
N ARG A 90 8.82 -9.45 12.24
CA ARG A 90 7.49 -8.82 12.30
C ARG A 90 7.51 -7.45 13.00
N MET A 91 8.30 -7.30 14.06
CA MET A 91 8.50 -6.02 14.75
C MET A 91 9.13 -4.99 13.81
N TRP A 92 10.21 -5.38 13.11
CA TRP A 92 10.89 -4.51 12.17
C TRP A 92 9.97 -4.07 11.02
N ILE A 93 9.18 -4.98 10.45
CA ILE A 93 8.17 -4.66 9.43
C ILE A 93 7.16 -3.64 9.98
N CYS A 94 6.61 -3.86 11.18
CA CYS A 94 5.63 -2.95 11.78
C CYS A 94 6.20 -1.54 11.94
N LEU A 95 7.44 -1.40 12.40
CA LEU A 95 8.10 -0.11 12.58
C LEU A 95 8.45 0.54 11.24
N LEU A 96 8.94 -0.24 10.26
CA LEU A 96 9.23 0.24 8.92
C LEU A 96 7.98 0.82 8.26
N ASP A 97 6.88 0.07 8.26
CA ASP A 97 5.61 0.51 7.69
C ASP A 97 5.07 1.75 8.44
N SER A 98 5.21 1.81 9.77
CA SER A 98 4.76 2.98 10.56
C SER A 98 5.55 4.25 10.22
N VAL A 99 6.86 4.11 10.00
CA VAL A 99 7.73 5.21 9.58
C VAL A 99 7.42 5.63 8.14
N ILE A 100 7.19 4.67 7.24
CA ILE A 100 6.81 4.94 5.84
C ILE A 100 5.51 5.73 5.77
N LEU A 101 4.46 5.30 6.48
CA LEU A 101 3.18 6.04 6.53
C LEU A 101 3.35 7.43 7.14
N ALA A 102 4.21 7.58 8.16
CA ALA A 102 4.50 8.89 8.74
C ALA A 102 5.27 9.81 7.79
N VAL A 103 6.16 9.25 6.95
CA VAL A 103 6.87 9.98 5.91
C VAL A 103 5.90 10.47 4.83
N ASP A 104 4.94 9.64 4.41
CA ASP A 104 3.90 9.98 3.44
C ASP A 104 2.98 11.11 3.94
N ASP A 105 2.42 10.96 5.13
CA ASP A 105 1.39 11.86 5.65
C ASP A 105 1.96 13.17 6.23
N HIS A 106 3.14 13.15 6.88
CA HIS A 106 3.66 14.35 7.57
C HIS A 106 4.50 15.26 6.69
N LEU A 107 5.10 14.76 5.62
CA LEU A 107 6.05 15.50 4.81
C LEU A 107 5.34 16.05 3.57
N VAL A 108 4.57 17.12 3.74
CA VAL A 108 3.65 17.63 2.69
C VAL A 108 4.15 18.90 1.98
N GLY A 109 5.37 19.37 2.24
CA GLY A 109 5.92 20.53 1.53
C GLY A 109 7.06 21.26 2.24
N GLY A 110 7.49 22.38 1.65
CA GLY A 110 8.48 23.28 2.25
C GLY A 110 9.82 22.59 2.53
N GLN A 111 10.35 22.79 3.73
CA GLN A 111 11.65 22.23 4.14
C GLN A 111 11.64 20.69 4.18
N ASP A 112 10.48 20.06 4.42
CA ASP A 112 10.40 18.60 4.44
C ASP A 112 10.68 18.01 3.06
N MET A 113 10.22 18.67 1.98
CA MET A 113 10.52 18.26 0.61
C MET A 113 12.00 18.43 0.25
N GLU A 114 12.66 19.48 0.73
CA GLU A 114 14.12 19.61 0.56
C GLU A 114 14.86 18.46 1.26
N HIS A 115 14.41 18.08 2.46
CA HIS A 115 15.01 16.96 3.19
C HIS A 115 14.75 15.62 2.52
N MET A 116 13.54 15.40 2.00
CA MET A 116 13.18 14.21 1.22
C MET A 116 14.01 14.10 -0.05
N ASN A 117 14.15 15.18 -0.82
CA ASN A 117 14.94 15.20 -2.05
C ASN A 117 16.42 14.84 -1.82
N ARG A 118 16.96 15.13 -0.63
CA ARG A 118 18.32 14.76 -0.24
C ARG A 118 18.44 13.42 0.49
N PHE A 119 17.33 12.72 0.73
CA PHE A 119 17.33 11.49 1.54
C PHE A 119 18.27 10.43 0.97
N ASN A 120 18.12 10.11 -0.33
CA ASN A 120 18.92 9.07 -1.01
C ASN A 120 20.43 9.42 -1.02
N GLU A 121 20.77 10.67 -1.34
CA GLU A 121 22.15 11.16 -1.31
C GLU A 121 22.76 11.00 0.10
N ARG A 122 22.04 11.42 1.14
CA ARG A 122 22.49 11.32 2.53
C ARG A 122 22.60 9.87 2.99
N PHE A 123 21.64 9.03 2.60
CA PHE A 123 21.64 7.61 2.93
C PHE A 123 22.89 6.91 2.40
N VAL A 124 23.21 7.11 1.11
CA VAL A 124 24.41 6.52 0.47
C VAL A 124 25.70 7.04 1.10
N ASN A 125 25.75 8.34 1.43
CA ASN A 125 26.93 8.96 2.04
C ASN A 125 27.01 8.78 3.57
N CYS A 126 26.09 8.02 4.18
CA CYS A 126 26.01 7.84 5.63
C CYS A 126 25.97 9.17 6.42
N GLN A 127 25.27 10.16 5.87
CA GLN A 127 25.10 11.48 6.48
C GLN A 127 23.81 11.53 7.31
N PRO A 128 23.75 12.38 8.36
CA PRO A 128 22.53 12.61 9.11
C PRO A 128 21.37 13.07 8.21
N GLN A 129 20.17 12.56 8.47
CA GLN A 129 18.97 12.94 7.73
C GLN A 129 18.39 14.27 8.23
N GLY A 130 17.52 14.85 7.41
CA GLY A 130 17.02 16.21 7.59
C GLY A 130 16.05 16.40 8.75
N ASN A 131 15.41 15.32 9.21
CA ASN A 131 14.46 15.33 10.31
C ASN A 131 14.43 13.96 11.04
N PRO A 132 13.83 13.87 12.23
CA PRO A 132 13.80 12.65 13.04
C PRO A 132 13.12 11.43 12.39
N VAL A 133 12.04 11.62 11.63
CA VAL A 133 11.35 10.48 10.98
C VAL A 133 12.19 9.90 9.84
N LEU A 134 12.88 10.75 9.08
CA LEU A 134 13.84 10.29 8.06
C LEU A 134 15.07 9.63 8.68
N ASN A 135 15.56 10.09 9.84
CA ASN A 135 16.60 9.36 10.57
C ASN A 135 16.13 7.95 10.98
N SER A 136 14.85 7.81 11.32
CA SER A 136 14.26 6.51 11.67
C SER A 136 14.15 5.60 10.43
N LEU A 137 13.77 6.16 9.28
CA LEU A 137 13.73 5.41 8.01
C LEU A 137 15.13 4.93 7.61
N ASP A 138 16.12 5.82 7.63
CA ASP A 138 17.52 5.50 7.35
C ASP A 138 18.01 4.35 8.26
N MET A 139 17.80 4.47 9.58
CA MET A 139 18.16 3.43 10.55
C MET A 139 17.52 2.08 10.20
N LEU A 140 16.19 2.05 9.95
CA LEU A 140 15.47 0.80 9.67
C LEU A 140 15.93 0.15 8.37
N LEU A 141 16.22 0.94 7.33
CA LEU A 141 16.76 0.42 6.06
C LEU A 141 18.14 -0.22 6.25
N ARG A 142 19.02 0.38 7.06
CA ARG A 142 20.33 -0.22 7.37
C ARG A 142 20.24 -1.54 8.15
N GLU A 143 19.11 -1.81 8.77
CA GLU A 143 18.87 -3.06 9.50
C GLU A 143 18.29 -4.19 8.66
N ALA A 144 17.86 -3.92 7.43
CA ALA A 144 17.30 -4.95 6.55
C ALA A 144 18.17 -6.23 6.44
N PRO A 145 19.53 -6.16 6.41
CA PRO A 145 20.39 -7.35 6.42
C PRO A 145 20.36 -8.20 7.69
N ARG A 146 19.75 -7.71 8.79
CA ARG A 146 19.53 -8.50 10.00
C ARG A 146 18.35 -9.46 9.85
N TYR A 147 17.39 -9.12 9.00
CA TYR A 147 16.12 -9.83 8.86
C TYR A 147 16.00 -10.59 7.54
N HIS A 148 16.74 -10.19 6.51
CA HIS A 148 16.68 -10.80 5.18
C HIS A 148 18.08 -11.09 4.62
N SER A 149 18.13 -11.93 3.57
CA SER A 149 19.37 -12.19 2.86
C SER A 149 19.91 -10.91 2.19
N PRO A 150 21.24 -10.78 1.95
CA PRO A 150 21.80 -9.57 1.36
C PRO A 150 21.14 -9.13 0.05
N LEU A 151 20.75 -10.09 -0.80
CA LEU A 151 20.04 -9.80 -2.05
C LEU A 151 18.66 -9.17 -1.77
N VAL A 152 17.87 -9.78 -0.89
CA VAL A 152 16.52 -9.30 -0.56
C VAL A 152 16.58 -7.96 0.18
N SER A 153 17.53 -7.79 1.11
CA SER A 153 17.76 -6.52 1.80
C SER A 153 18.10 -5.39 0.82
N ASN A 154 18.93 -5.66 -0.19
CA ASN A 154 19.23 -4.68 -1.23
C ASN A 154 17.97 -4.29 -1.99
N LEU A 155 17.14 -5.26 -2.39
CA LEU A 155 15.92 -5.02 -3.16
C LEU A 155 14.88 -4.22 -2.36
N ILE A 156 14.67 -4.57 -1.08
CA ILE A 156 13.82 -3.78 -0.16
C ILE A 156 14.35 -2.36 -0.06
N THR A 157 15.66 -2.20 0.21
CA THR A 157 16.29 -0.88 0.36
C THR A 157 16.10 -0.05 -0.90
N THR A 158 16.41 -0.57 -2.09
CA THR A 158 16.27 0.17 -3.34
C THR A 158 14.83 0.55 -3.62
N SER A 159 13.86 -0.34 -3.36
CA SER A 159 12.45 -0.01 -3.51
C SER A 159 12.00 1.09 -2.56
N THR A 160 12.52 1.14 -1.33
CA THR A 160 12.23 2.25 -0.42
C THR A 160 12.90 3.55 -0.84
N LEU A 161 14.12 3.51 -1.38
CA LEU A 161 14.78 4.70 -1.95
C LEU A 161 13.99 5.25 -3.15
N ASP A 162 13.47 4.38 -4.01
CA ASP A 162 12.59 4.75 -5.13
C ASP A 162 11.30 5.43 -4.63
N TYR A 163 10.68 4.87 -3.57
CA TYR A 163 9.51 5.46 -2.94
C TYR A 163 9.77 6.85 -2.35
N THR A 164 10.90 7.08 -1.68
CA THR A 164 11.22 8.43 -1.20
C THR A 164 11.38 9.43 -2.35
N SER A 165 11.90 8.99 -3.50
CA SER A 165 11.96 9.80 -4.71
C SER A 165 10.59 10.01 -5.35
N SER A 166 9.67 9.04 -5.25
CA SER A 166 8.31 9.19 -5.78
C SER A 166 7.52 10.26 -5.02
N ILE A 167 7.69 10.38 -3.70
CA ILE A 167 7.03 11.45 -2.91
C ILE A 167 7.46 12.83 -3.43
N VAL A 168 8.75 12.99 -3.75
CA VAL A 168 9.27 14.24 -4.34
C VAL A 168 8.71 14.45 -5.74
N LEU A 169 8.67 13.39 -6.56
CA LEU A 169 8.09 13.44 -7.90
C LEU A 169 6.60 13.85 -7.88
N ASP A 170 5.82 13.32 -6.95
CA ASP A 170 4.41 13.66 -6.77
C ASP A 170 4.26 15.13 -6.40
N HIS A 171 5.13 15.64 -5.54
CA HIS A 171 5.16 17.07 -5.22
C HIS A 171 5.49 17.95 -6.43
N GLU A 172 6.49 17.56 -7.24
CA GLU A 172 6.91 18.30 -8.43
C GLU A 172 5.88 18.25 -9.57
N THR A 173 5.09 17.17 -9.63
CA THR A 173 4.12 16.92 -10.71
C THR A 173 2.66 17.09 -10.30
N LYS A 174 2.37 17.60 -9.10
CA LYS A 174 1.00 17.72 -8.57
C LYS A 174 0.01 18.46 -9.48
N ASP A 175 0.50 19.43 -10.27
CA ASP A 175 -0.30 20.25 -11.19
C ASP A 175 -0.09 19.84 -12.67
N MET A 176 0.62 18.73 -12.90
CA MET A 176 0.94 18.23 -14.24
C MET A 176 -0.31 17.72 -14.94
N GLN A 177 -0.49 18.11 -16.20
CA GLN A 177 -1.54 17.56 -17.05
C GLN A 177 -1.17 16.14 -17.49
N ILE A 178 -2.07 15.19 -17.23
CA ILE A 178 -1.88 13.80 -17.62
C ILE A 178 -2.13 13.64 -19.12
N SER A 179 -1.16 13.08 -19.84
CA SER A 179 -1.28 12.86 -21.29
C SER A 179 -1.92 11.51 -21.62
N THR A 180 -2.95 11.53 -22.45
CA THR A 180 -3.56 10.31 -23.02
C THR A 180 -2.63 9.59 -24.02
N LYS A 181 -1.52 10.22 -24.41
CA LYS A 181 -0.52 9.65 -25.31
C LYS A 181 0.52 8.78 -24.59
N THR A 182 0.49 8.76 -23.25
CA THR A 182 1.42 7.99 -22.41
C THR A 182 0.64 7.08 -21.45
N PRO A 183 -0.09 6.08 -21.97
CA PRO A 183 -1.01 5.25 -21.17
C PRO A 183 -0.31 4.31 -20.17
N SER A 184 1.03 4.21 -20.23
CA SER A 184 1.87 3.42 -19.31
C SER A 184 2.44 4.23 -18.14
N TYR A 185 2.19 5.55 -18.10
CA TYR A 185 2.65 6.39 -17.00
C TYR A 185 2.11 5.96 -15.63
N PRO A 186 0.82 5.60 -15.47
CA PRO A 186 0.30 5.13 -14.18
C PRO A 186 1.06 3.90 -13.64
N GLU A 187 1.41 2.95 -14.51
CA GLU A 187 2.14 1.74 -14.12
C GLU A 187 3.57 2.08 -13.66
N TYR A 188 4.25 2.98 -14.37
CA TYR A 188 5.57 3.47 -13.94
C TYR A 188 5.49 4.22 -12.60
N TRP A 189 4.50 5.10 -12.46
CA TRP A 189 4.22 5.81 -11.22
C TRP A 189 4.01 4.84 -10.06
N ARG A 190 3.18 3.80 -10.25
CA ARG A 190 2.84 2.83 -9.20
C ARG A 190 4.03 1.97 -8.78
N ILE A 191 4.93 1.64 -9.70
CA ILE A 191 6.19 0.92 -9.38
C ILE A 191 7.03 1.71 -8.39
N LEU A 192 7.08 3.04 -8.52
CA LEU A 192 7.83 3.93 -7.63
C LEU A 192 7.06 4.20 -6.33
N SER A 193 5.78 4.59 -6.42
CA SER A 193 4.99 5.10 -5.29
C SER A 193 4.37 4.03 -4.40
N GLY A 194 4.19 2.80 -4.88
CA GLY A 194 3.45 1.79 -4.14
C GLY A 194 4.27 0.89 -3.22
N LEU A 195 5.60 1.02 -3.22
CA LEU A 195 6.51 0.04 -2.60
C LEU A 195 6.19 -1.44 -2.96
N PRO A 196 5.63 -1.76 -4.15
CA PRO A 196 4.99 -3.05 -4.34
C PRO A 196 5.99 -4.21 -4.23
N ASN A 197 7.23 -3.98 -4.67
CA ASN A 197 8.34 -4.91 -4.54
C ASN A 197 8.81 -5.08 -3.10
N ALA A 198 8.98 -3.99 -2.35
CA ALA A 198 9.39 -4.07 -0.95
C ALA A 198 8.37 -4.90 -0.14
N ILE A 199 7.09 -4.52 -0.23
CA ILE A 199 5.98 -5.24 0.44
C ILE A 199 5.94 -6.71 0.01
N ALA A 200 6.10 -7.00 -1.28
CA ALA A 200 6.12 -8.38 -1.77
C ALA A 200 7.32 -9.20 -1.24
N PHE A 201 8.50 -8.60 -1.06
CA PHE A 201 9.64 -9.30 -0.45
C PHE A 201 9.46 -9.60 1.04
N LEU A 202 8.67 -8.78 1.75
CA LEU A 202 8.38 -8.99 3.18
C LEU A 202 7.49 -10.21 3.43
N LEU A 203 6.81 -10.77 2.43
CA LEU A 203 6.01 -12.00 2.56
C LEU A 203 6.82 -13.20 3.05
N PHE A 204 8.06 -13.30 2.62
CA PHE A 204 8.78 -14.57 2.64
C PHE A 204 9.68 -14.67 3.87
N PRO A 205 9.68 -15.82 4.56
CA PRO A 205 10.69 -16.10 5.58
C PRO A 205 12.10 -15.94 5.01
N SER A 206 13.02 -15.44 5.81
CA SER A 206 14.41 -15.19 5.38
C SER A 206 15.19 -16.46 5.03
N THR A 207 14.67 -17.62 5.45
CA THR A 207 15.18 -18.95 5.13
C THR A 207 14.75 -19.46 3.76
N LEU A 208 13.68 -18.89 3.17
CA LEU A 208 13.15 -19.33 1.88
C LEU A 208 14.07 -18.85 0.74
N PRO A 209 14.61 -19.75 -0.11
CA PRO A 209 15.47 -19.36 -1.22
C PRO A 209 14.74 -18.48 -2.23
N VAL A 210 15.40 -17.40 -2.67
CA VAL A 210 14.85 -16.43 -3.66
C VAL A 210 14.39 -17.13 -4.94
N GLN A 211 15.07 -18.19 -5.36
CA GLN A 211 14.74 -18.96 -6.56
C GLN A 211 13.34 -19.59 -6.52
N GLU A 212 12.76 -19.79 -5.33
CA GLU A 212 11.44 -20.40 -5.18
C GLU A 212 10.29 -19.42 -5.48
N TYR A 213 10.51 -18.12 -5.35
CA TYR A 213 9.46 -17.12 -5.49
C TYR A 213 9.76 -15.99 -6.49
N ILE A 214 11.01 -15.83 -6.92
CA ILE A 214 11.43 -14.68 -7.75
C ILE A 214 10.66 -14.55 -9.07
N GLN A 215 10.28 -15.68 -9.70
CA GLN A 215 9.52 -15.65 -10.96
C GLN A 215 8.10 -15.09 -10.78
N SER A 216 7.55 -15.21 -9.57
CA SER A 216 6.22 -14.72 -9.22
C SER A 216 6.23 -13.27 -8.72
N MET A 217 7.41 -12.66 -8.54
CA MET A 217 7.54 -11.28 -8.04
C MET A 217 6.80 -10.22 -8.89
N PRO A 218 6.79 -10.28 -10.23
CA PRO A 218 6.00 -9.34 -11.02
C PRO A 218 4.50 -9.41 -10.71
N ASP A 219 3.96 -10.63 -10.57
CA ASP A 219 2.55 -10.83 -10.20
C ASP A 219 2.31 -10.45 -8.73
N LEU A 220 3.26 -10.72 -7.83
CA LEU A 220 3.15 -10.30 -6.41
C LEU A 220 3.14 -8.79 -6.27
N ALA A 221 3.93 -8.06 -7.06
CA ALA A 221 3.92 -6.61 -7.07
C ALA A 221 2.57 -6.05 -7.55
N ILE A 222 1.93 -6.71 -8.53
CA ILE A 222 0.55 -6.43 -8.92
C ILE A 222 -0.40 -6.68 -7.75
N ILE A 223 -0.27 -7.83 -7.08
CA ILE A 223 -1.12 -8.17 -5.92
C ILE A 223 -1.00 -7.11 -4.83
N THR A 224 0.20 -6.78 -4.36
CA THR A 224 0.39 -5.84 -3.25
C THR A 224 -0.09 -4.43 -3.60
N GLY A 225 0.28 -3.93 -4.78
CA GLY A 225 -0.10 -2.60 -5.25
C GLY A 225 -1.59 -2.50 -5.58
N HIS A 226 -2.08 -3.33 -6.50
CA HIS A 226 -3.44 -3.20 -7.01
C HIS A 226 -4.49 -3.63 -5.99
N MET A 227 -4.24 -4.60 -5.11
CA MET A 227 -5.21 -4.91 -4.06
C MET A 227 -5.46 -3.71 -3.16
N ASN A 228 -4.39 -2.99 -2.81
CA ASN A 228 -4.53 -1.77 -2.05
C ASN A 228 -5.37 -0.74 -2.83
N ASP A 229 -5.03 -0.48 -4.10
CA ASP A 229 -5.78 0.47 -4.95
C ASP A 229 -7.26 0.07 -5.11
N ILE A 230 -7.57 -1.21 -5.31
CA ILE A 230 -8.95 -1.72 -5.45
C ILE A 230 -9.72 -1.55 -4.15
N LEU A 231 -9.16 -2.02 -3.03
CA LEU A 231 -9.85 -2.08 -1.74
C LEU A 231 -9.90 -0.72 -1.04
N SER A 232 -9.06 0.24 -1.45
CA SER A 232 -9.09 1.62 -0.98
C SER A 232 -9.92 2.55 -1.86
N PHE A 233 -10.21 2.19 -3.11
CA PHE A 233 -10.86 3.09 -4.05
C PHE A 233 -12.22 3.63 -3.58
N TYR A 234 -13.03 2.79 -2.92
CA TYR A 234 -14.32 3.23 -2.40
C TYR A 234 -14.19 4.34 -1.34
N LYS A 235 -13.24 4.23 -0.40
CA LYS A 235 -13.01 5.29 0.60
C LYS A 235 -12.50 6.58 -0.06
N GLU A 236 -11.68 6.46 -1.10
CA GLU A 236 -11.09 7.59 -1.84
C GLU A 236 -12.14 8.36 -2.62
N GLU A 237 -13.03 7.66 -3.32
CA GLU A 237 -14.13 8.31 -4.03
C GLU A 237 -15.10 9.02 -3.07
N ILE A 238 -15.35 8.45 -1.89
CA ILE A 238 -16.16 9.13 -0.86
C ILE A 238 -15.46 10.39 -0.33
N SER A 239 -14.14 10.37 -0.16
CA SER A 239 -13.38 11.55 0.28
C SER A 239 -13.14 12.58 -0.83
N GLY A 240 -13.51 12.27 -2.08
CA GLY A 240 -13.21 13.09 -3.25
C GLY A 240 -11.71 13.12 -3.59
N ASP A 241 -10.97 12.10 -3.15
CA ASP A 241 -9.55 11.98 -3.46
C ASP A 241 -9.39 11.50 -4.91
N THR A 242 -8.66 12.28 -5.70
CA THR A 242 -8.38 12.00 -7.11
C THR A 242 -6.90 11.71 -7.37
N ALA A 243 -6.05 11.82 -6.35
CA ALA A 243 -4.61 11.56 -6.42
C ALA A 243 -4.33 10.07 -6.15
N ASN A 244 -5.01 9.19 -6.89
CA ASN A 244 -4.89 7.73 -6.76
C ASN A 244 -4.66 7.04 -8.10
N TYR A 245 -4.18 5.80 -8.04
CA TYR A 245 -3.82 5.01 -9.22
C TYR A 245 -4.97 4.83 -10.20
N ILE A 246 -6.19 4.55 -9.72
CA ILE A 246 -7.37 4.33 -10.57
C ILE A 246 -7.74 5.60 -11.35
N SER A 247 -7.75 6.75 -10.66
CA SER A 247 -8.01 8.06 -11.27
C SER A 247 -6.95 8.44 -12.28
N LEU A 248 -5.67 8.23 -11.94
CA LEU A 248 -4.54 8.47 -12.83
C LEU A 248 -4.62 7.60 -14.10
N ARG A 249 -4.95 6.31 -13.93
CA ARG A 249 -5.12 5.37 -15.03
C ARG A 249 -6.29 5.76 -15.94
N ALA A 250 -7.44 6.10 -15.36
CA ALA A 250 -8.60 6.59 -16.10
C ALA A 250 -8.25 7.81 -16.96
N ALA A 251 -7.58 8.82 -16.37
CA ALA A 251 -7.14 10.02 -17.08
C ALA A 251 -6.13 9.72 -18.20
N SER A 252 -5.15 8.84 -17.94
CA SER A 252 -4.12 8.49 -18.93
C SER A 252 -4.62 7.69 -20.14
N ARG A 253 -5.82 7.10 -20.04
CA ARG A 253 -6.41 6.25 -21.08
C ARG A 253 -7.70 6.80 -21.67
N ASP A 254 -8.18 7.95 -21.19
CA ASP A 254 -9.45 8.55 -21.59
C ASP A 254 -10.64 7.58 -21.39
N ILE A 255 -10.67 6.89 -20.25
CA ILE A 255 -11.73 5.95 -19.86
C ILE A 255 -12.37 6.38 -18.53
N THR A 256 -13.51 5.79 -18.19
CA THR A 256 -14.14 6.06 -16.89
C THR A 256 -13.34 5.43 -15.75
N LYS A 257 -13.43 6.00 -14.53
CA LYS A 257 -12.80 5.39 -13.34
C LYS A 257 -13.31 3.99 -13.06
N LEU A 258 -14.59 3.71 -13.36
CA LEU A 258 -15.17 2.38 -13.19
C LEU A 258 -14.57 1.36 -14.18
N ASP A 259 -14.31 1.77 -15.42
CA ASP A 259 -13.64 0.91 -16.40
C ASP A 259 -12.18 0.68 -16.03
N ALA A 260 -11.47 1.73 -15.58
CA ALA A 260 -10.12 1.59 -15.04
C ALA A 260 -10.07 0.63 -13.84
N LEU A 261 -11.02 0.74 -12.89
CA LEU A 261 -11.14 -0.19 -11.76
C LEU A 261 -11.33 -1.64 -12.23
N ARG A 262 -12.21 -1.88 -13.22
CA ARG A 262 -12.45 -3.22 -13.77
C ARG A 262 -11.20 -3.81 -14.42
N GLU A 263 -10.46 -3.02 -15.20
CA GLU A 263 -9.20 -3.48 -15.79
C GLU A 263 -8.17 -3.85 -14.72
N VAL A 264 -8.08 -3.06 -13.65
CA VAL A 264 -7.17 -3.31 -12.53
C VAL A 264 -7.58 -4.57 -11.77
N ILE A 265 -8.87 -4.79 -11.57
CA ILE A 265 -9.42 -6.03 -11.01
C ILE A 265 -9.05 -7.24 -11.88
N ASP A 266 -9.27 -7.17 -13.19
CA ASP A 266 -8.96 -8.27 -14.11
C ASP A 266 -7.48 -8.65 -14.08
N GLN A 267 -6.60 -7.65 -14.07
CA GLN A 267 -5.15 -7.85 -13.94
C GLN A 267 -4.79 -8.50 -12.60
N THR A 268 -5.41 -8.06 -11.51
CA THR A 268 -5.11 -8.56 -10.15
C THR A 268 -5.58 -10.00 -9.98
N VAL A 269 -6.77 -10.34 -10.50
CA VAL A 269 -7.31 -11.71 -10.50
C VAL A 269 -6.41 -12.63 -11.34
N GLN A 270 -5.94 -12.17 -12.49
CA GLN A 270 -5.03 -12.97 -13.33
C GLN A 270 -3.68 -13.20 -12.62
N ALA A 271 -3.10 -12.16 -12.01
CA ALA A 271 -1.87 -12.29 -11.22
C ALA A 271 -2.04 -13.28 -10.06
N HIS A 272 -3.18 -13.23 -9.36
CA HIS A 272 -3.50 -14.17 -8.29
C HIS A 272 -3.51 -15.62 -8.79
N HIS A 273 -4.20 -15.89 -9.90
CA HIS A 273 -4.21 -17.22 -10.51
C HIS A 273 -2.83 -17.69 -10.98
N ASN A 274 -2.05 -16.81 -11.63
CA ASN A 274 -0.70 -17.15 -12.07
C ASN A 274 0.18 -17.61 -10.90
N ILE A 275 0.14 -16.87 -9.79
CA ILE A 275 0.91 -17.20 -8.58
C ILE A 275 0.50 -18.58 -8.06
N LEU A 276 -0.80 -18.82 -7.86
CA LEU A 276 -1.30 -20.08 -7.33
C LEU A 276 -0.97 -21.28 -8.23
N GLU A 277 -1.02 -21.11 -9.56
CA GLU A 277 -0.64 -22.17 -10.50
C GLU A 277 0.88 -22.40 -10.53
N SER A 278 1.69 -21.34 -10.44
CA SER A 278 3.16 -21.42 -10.53
C SER A 278 3.80 -22.22 -9.39
N TRP A 279 3.14 -22.29 -8.23
CA TRP A 279 3.66 -22.96 -7.03
C TRP A 279 2.98 -24.29 -6.71
N LYS A 280 2.47 -25.00 -7.72
CA LYS A 280 2.03 -26.38 -7.57
C LYS A 280 3.19 -27.37 -7.72
N PRO A 281 3.29 -28.42 -6.87
CA PRO A 281 2.48 -28.64 -5.66
C PRO A 281 2.93 -27.73 -4.52
N HIS A 282 1.93 -27.24 -3.75
CA HIS A 282 2.04 -26.19 -2.73
C HIS A 282 3.37 -26.17 -1.96
N THR A 283 4.23 -25.23 -2.32
CA THR A 283 5.54 -24.97 -1.69
C THR A 283 5.39 -24.08 -0.45
N GLU A 284 6.47 -23.87 0.31
CA GLU A 284 6.48 -22.88 1.40
C GLU A 284 6.14 -21.46 0.88
N ALA A 285 6.56 -21.12 -0.35
CA ALA A 285 6.18 -19.87 -1.01
C ALA A 285 4.66 -19.75 -1.23
N TYR A 286 4.00 -20.85 -1.60
CA TYR A 286 2.54 -20.91 -1.75
C TYR A 286 1.84 -20.62 -0.42
N ASP A 287 2.23 -21.31 0.65
CA ASP A 287 1.59 -21.15 1.97
C ASP A 287 1.80 -19.73 2.52
N ALA A 288 2.99 -19.16 2.34
CA ALA A 288 3.30 -17.79 2.73
C ALA A 288 2.43 -16.78 1.97
N TYR A 289 2.25 -16.97 0.66
CA TYR A 289 1.41 -16.10 -0.16
C TYR A 289 -0.07 -16.21 0.17
N VAL A 290 -0.62 -17.42 0.30
CA VAL A 290 -2.04 -17.60 0.64
C VAL A 290 -2.34 -16.98 1.99
N SER A 291 -1.46 -17.20 2.98
CA SER A 291 -1.58 -16.58 4.30
C SER A 291 -1.56 -15.05 4.21
N PHE A 292 -0.60 -14.48 3.47
CA PHE A 292 -0.53 -13.04 3.26
C PHE A 292 -1.76 -12.51 2.53
N PHE A 293 -2.20 -13.14 1.45
CA PHE A 293 -3.30 -12.66 0.62
C PHE A 293 -4.59 -12.53 1.44
N HIS A 294 -4.96 -13.59 2.17
CA HIS A 294 -6.14 -13.56 3.04
C HIS A 294 -5.95 -12.58 4.21
N GLY A 295 -4.76 -12.54 4.79
CA GLY A 295 -4.40 -11.59 5.84
C GLY A 295 -4.48 -10.12 5.38
N TYR A 296 -4.10 -9.84 4.14
CA TYR A 296 -4.12 -8.51 3.54
C TYR A 296 -5.56 -8.08 3.22
N VAL A 297 -6.42 -8.98 2.73
CA VAL A 297 -7.87 -8.73 2.66
C VAL A 297 -8.43 -8.42 4.04
N ARG A 298 -8.08 -9.22 5.05
CA ARG A 298 -8.53 -9.03 6.43
C ARG A 298 -8.07 -7.69 7.01
N PHE A 299 -6.85 -7.23 6.70
CA PHE A 299 -6.40 -5.87 7.05
C PHE A 299 -7.27 -4.78 6.39
N HIS A 300 -7.71 -4.97 5.16
CA HIS A 300 -8.64 -4.04 4.49
C HIS A 300 -10.07 -4.11 5.05
N CYS A 301 -10.40 -5.05 5.94
CA CYS A 301 -11.62 -5.01 6.75
C CYS A 301 -11.55 -4.01 7.91
N THR A 302 -10.41 -3.33 8.14
CA THR A 302 -10.33 -2.27 9.16
C THR A 302 -11.29 -1.11 8.82
N PRO A 303 -11.79 -0.35 9.83
CA PRO A 303 -12.74 0.74 9.60
C PRO A 303 -12.24 1.81 8.60
N ARG A 304 -10.91 1.93 8.44
CA ARG A 304 -10.28 2.86 7.50
C ARG A 304 -10.81 2.69 6.06
N TYR A 305 -11.04 1.46 5.60
CA TYR A 305 -11.34 1.16 4.19
C TYR A 305 -12.84 0.99 3.89
N LYS A 306 -13.69 1.00 4.93
CA LYS A 306 -15.16 0.89 4.80
C LYS A 306 -15.65 -0.36 4.05
N LEU A 307 -14.88 -1.46 4.11
CA LEU A 307 -15.22 -2.70 3.39
C LEU A 307 -16.53 -3.34 3.89
N GLU A 308 -16.92 -3.10 5.14
CA GLU A 308 -18.22 -3.53 5.68
C GLU A 308 -19.42 -2.93 4.92
N GLU A 309 -19.33 -1.66 4.51
CA GLU A 309 -20.38 -1.01 3.69
C GLU A 309 -20.50 -1.68 2.30
N ILE A 310 -19.38 -2.14 1.75
CA ILE A 310 -19.32 -2.84 0.47
C ILE A 310 -19.99 -4.21 0.56
N MET A 311 -19.75 -4.93 1.66
CA MET A 311 -20.24 -6.30 1.84
C MET A 311 -21.71 -6.36 2.29
N SER A 312 -22.21 -5.35 3.02
CA SER A 312 -23.56 -5.34 3.58
C SER A 312 -24.68 -5.22 2.55
N GLU A 313 -24.44 -4.61 1.39
CA GLU A 313 -25.44 -4.51 0.30
C GLU A 313 -25.70 -5.84 -0.42
N ARG A 314 -24.82 -6.84 -0.25
CA ARG A 314 -25.02 -8.19 -0.81
C ARG A 314 -26.17 -8.92 -0.13
N SER A 315 -26.32 -8.73 1.18
CA SER A 315 -27.36 -9.37 2.01
C SER A 315 -28.78 -8.94 1.63
N SER A 316 -28.94 -7.80 0.95
CA SER A 316 -30.25 -7.30 0.52
C SER A 316 -30.66 -7.73 -0.90
N CYS A 317 -29.76 -8.32 -1.68
CA CYS A 317 -30.06 -8.77 -3.05
C CYS A 317 -30.27 -10.28 -3.19
N ASP A 318 -29.79 -11.08 -2.24
CA ASP A 318 -30.01 -12.54 -2.24
C ASP A 318 -31.35 -12.97 -1.57
N ASP A 319 -32.11 -12.01 -1.04
CA ASP A 319 -33.44 -12.20 -0.42
C ASP A 319 -34.61 -11.68 -1.28
N SER A 320 -34.44 -11.52 -2.60
CA SER A 320 -35.49 -11.03 -3.54
C SER A 320 -35.71 -11.93 -4.75
#